data_AF-A0A1E3GIT5-F1
#
_entry.id   AF-A0A1E3GIT5-F1
#
_cell.length_a   1.000
_cell.length_b   1.000
_cell.length_c   1.000
_cell.angle_alpha   90.00
_cell.angle_beta   90.00
_cell.angle_gamma   90.00
#
_symmetry.space_group_name_H-M   'P 1'
#
loop_
_entity.id
_entity.type
_entity.pdbx_description
1 polymer ?
#
loop_
_entity_poly.entity_id
_entity_poly.type
_entity_poly.pdbx_seq_one_letter_code
_entity_poly.pdbx_strand_id
1 'polypeptide(L)'
;MHLGKHLAAIVLTCGLSAGLVGCGFHLKGTNPSSAPVAYSVMSLSLPPNTEELQEKLAVYLGAAGVQLSNAPNAYVLRVLDYTPRRLELNGKLVETLLRLNVTFRIEDAQGNPITEPRTVVATRTYQYDIETVNTDDQEQKYLNQVIIDDVAQQIARQISSNRLPLAKQNTSAQPAQ
;
A
#
# COMPACT_ATOMS: atom_id res chain seq x y z
N MET A 1 4.79 -61.50 8.05
CA MET A 1 4.37 -60.30 8.81
C MET A 1 5.13 -59.00 8.45
N HIS A 2 5.91 -58.96 7.35
CA HIS A 2 6.60 -57.73 6.91
C HIS A 2 5.81 -56.93 5.86
N LEU A 3 5.04 -57.60 4.99
CA LEU A 3 4.36 -56.96 3.86
C LEU A 3 3.32 -55.90 4.30
N GLY A 4 2.55 -56.17 5.37
CA GLY A 4 1.59 -55.20 5.91
C GLY A 4 2.23 -53.99 6.59
N LYS A 5 3.43 -54.16 7.18
CA LYS A 5 4.19 -53.05 7.78
C LYS A 5 4.75 -52.11 6.71
N HIS A 6 5.21 -52.65 5.59
CA HIS A 6 5.69 -51.85 4.46
C HIS A 6 4.54 -51.11 3.75
N LEU A 7 3.37 -51.73 3.59
CA LEU A 7 2.18 -51.06 3.05
C LEU A 7 1.69 -49.90 3.94
N ALA A 8 1.64 -50.10 5.26
CA ALA A 8 1.24 -49.05 6.19
C ALA A 8 2.22 -47.86 6.18
N ALA A 9 3.53 -48.12 6.09
CA ALA A 9 4.54 -47.08 5.98
C ALA A 9 4.39 -46.28 4.67
N ILE A 10 4.16 -46.95 3.54
CA ILE A 10 3.97 -46.28 2.24
C ILE A 10 2.72 -45.39 2.23
N VAL A 11 1.60 -45.86 2.78
CA VAL A 11 0.35 -45.09 2.85
C VAL A 11 0.51 -43.87 3.77
N LEU A 12 1.20 -44.02 4.91
CA LEU A 12 1.46 -42.92 5.82
C LEU A 12 2.37 -41.86 5.18
N THR A 13 3.43 -42.26 4.47
CA THR A 13 4.37 -41.34 3.82
C THR A 13 3.74 -40.62 2.62
N CYS A 14 2.94 -41.30 1.79
CA CYS A 14 2.22 -40.67 0.68
C CYS A 14 1.04 -39.78 1.15
N GLY A 15 0.33 -40.18 2.20
CA GLY A 15 -0.75 -39.37 2.77
C GLY A 15 -0.23 -38.07 3.38
N LEU A 16 0.92 -38.13 4.05
CA LEU A 16 1.54 -36.94 4.65
C LEU A 16 2.08 -35.98 3.57
N SER A 17 2.72 -36.48 2.51
CA SER A 17 3.26 -35.61 1.45
C SER A 17 2.18 -34.92 0.62
N ALA A 18 1.04 -35.58 0.38
CA ALA A 18 -0.11 -34.96 -0.30
C ALA A 18 -0.76 -33.83 0.51
N GLY A 19 -0.70 -33.88 1.85
CA GLY A 19 -1.18 -32.81 2.72
C GLY A 19 -0.32 -31.54 2.66
N LEU A 20 0.99 -31.66 2.40
CA LEU A 20 1.91 -30.51 2.38
C LEU A 20 1.80 -29.65 1.10
N VAL A 21 1.37 -30.22 -0.03
CA VAL A 21 1.16 -29.48 -1.30
C VAL A 21 -0.26 -28.90 -1.46
N GLY A 22 -1.15 -29.11 -0.48
CA GLY A 22 -2.56 -28.71 -0.55
C GLY A 22 -2.88 -27.26 -0.12
N CYS A 23 -1.92 -26.52 0.45
CA CYS A 23 -2.21 -25.19 1.01
C CYS A 23 -2.37 -24.08 -0.05
N GLY A 24 -2.18 -24.36 -1.34
CA GLY A 24 -2.40 -23.40 -2.43
C GLY A 24 -1.46 -22.20 -2.44
N PHE A 25 -0.48 -22.13 -1.53
CA PHE A 25 0.56 -21.11 -1.52
C PHE A 25 1.42 -21.25 -2.76
N HIS A 26 1.20 -20.39 -3.74
CA HIS A 26 2.10 -20.22 -4.86
C HIS A 26 3.10 -19.12 -4.50
N LEU A 27 4.38 -19.37 -4.78
CA LEU A 27 5.38 -18.31 -4.72
C LEU A 27 4.89 -17.17 -5.60
N LYS A 28 4.94 -15.95 -5.07
CA LYS A 28 4.76 -14.74 -5.88
C LYS A 28 5.86 -14.79 -6.95
N GLY A 29 5.49 -15.15 -8.18
CA GLY A 29 6.44 -15.38 -9.26
C GLY A 29 7.39 -14.19 -9.41
N THR A 30 8.64 -14.45 -9.79
CA THR A 30 9.71 -13.44 -9.93
C THR A 30 9.50 -12.47 -11.10
N ASN A 31 8.29 -12.35 -11.63
CA ASN A 31 7.98 -11.34 -12.63
C ASN A 31 7.94 -9.98 -11.92
N PRO A 32 8.87 -9.05 -12.23
CA PRO A 32 8.79 -7.67 -11.72
C PRO A 32 7.55 -6.92 -12.24
N SER A 33 6.80 -7.52 -13.17
CA SER A 33 5.54 -6.98 -13.70
C SER A 33 4.35 -7.52 -12.90
N SER A 34 4.14 -7.00 -11.69
CA SER A 34 2.82 -7.03 -11.07
C SER A 34 2.03 -5.74 -11.35
N ALA A 35 2.72 -4.62 -11.58
CA ALA A 35 2.04 -3.41 -12.06
C ALA A 35 1.28 -3.72 -13.35
N PRO A 36 -0.04 -3.43 -13.40
CA PRO A 36 -0.81 -3.57 -14.62
C PRO A 36 -0.12 -2.77 -15.71
N VAL A 37 -0.06 -3.32 -16.93
CA VAL A 37 0.44 -2.61 -18.12
C VAL A 37 -0.15 -1.20 -18.24
N ALA A 38 -1.37 -1.00 -17.71
CA ALA A 38 -2.07 0.27 -17.68
C ALA A 38 -1.30 1.43 -17.03
N TYR A 39 -0.42 1.20 -16.04
CA TYR A 39 0.26 2.28 -15.30
C TYR A 39 1.79 2.10 -15.24
N SER A 40 2.40 1.60 -16.33
CA SER A 40 3.84 1.33 -16.34
C SER A 40 4.72 2.58 -16.27
N VAL A 41 4.22 3.74 -16.70
CA VAL A 41 4.92 5.04 -16.64
C VAL A 41 4.06 6.05 -15.90
N MET A 42 4.60 6.64 -14.83
CA MET A 42 3.89 7.60 -13.99
C MET A 42 4.75 8.80 -13.58
N SER A 43 4.11 9.92 -13.31
CA SER A 43 4.65 11.05 -12.55
C SER A 43 3.95 11.17 -11.21
N LEU A 44 4.58 11.85 -10.26
CA LEU A 44 4.06 12.06 -8.92
C LEU A 44 3.62 13.52 -8.77
N SER A 45 2.38 13.74 -8.33
CA SER A 45 1.87 15.08 -7.97
C SER A 45 1.36 15.05 -6.55
N LEU A 46 2.12 15.64 -5.63
CA LEU A 46 1.81 15.68 -4.21
C LEU A 46 1.70 17.12 -3.71
N PRO A 47 0.93 17.36 -2.63
CA PRO A 47 0.88 18.67 -1.98
C PRO A 47 2.22 19.02 -1.30
N PRO A 48 2.45 20.29 -0.91
CA PRO A 48 3.66 20.70 -0.19
C PRO A 48 3.87 19.91 1.12
N ASN A 49 5.12 19.82 1.60
CA ASN A 49 5.52 19.15 2.84
C ASN A 49 5.24 17.63 2.84
N THR A 50 5.43 16.98 1.68
CA THR A 50 5.24 15.53 1.50
C THR A 50 6.46 14.83 0.90
N GLU A 51 7.65 15.43 1.08
CA GLU A 51 8.90 14.99 0.46
C GLU A 51 9.25 13.55 0.86
N GLU A 52 9.05 13.19 2.14
CA GLU A 52 9.29 11.84 2.63
C GLU A 52 8.33 10.82 2.00
N LEU A 53 7.05 11.16 1.84
CA LEU A 53 6.08 10.31 1.15
C LEU A 53 6.46 10.14 -0.32
N GLN A 54 6.88 11.22 -0.99
CA GLN A 54 7.31 11.18 -2.38
C GLN A 54 8.52 10.26 -2.58
N GLU A 55 9.51 10.33 -1.69
CA GLU A 55 10.69 9.46 -1.72
C GLU A 55 10.30 7.99 -1.54
N LYS A 56 9.48 7.67 -0.53
CA LYS A 56 9.00 6.30 -0.29
C LYS A 56 8.18 5.77 -1.45
N LEU A 57 7.28 6.58 -2.01
CA LEU A 57 6.53 6.21 -3.21
C LEU A 57 7.47 5.92 -4.37
N ALA A 58 8.53 6.72 -4.56
CA ALA A 58 9.49 6.49 -5.63
C ALA A 58 10.16 5.11 -5.53
N VAL A 59 10.60 4.75 -4.32
CA VAL A 59 11.20 3.45 -4.03
C VAL A 59 10.21 2.30 -4.27
N TYR A 60 9.01 2.37 -3.67
CA TYR A 60 8.06 1.27 -3.73
C TYR A 60 7.40 1.09 -5.09
N LEU A 61 7.12 2.17 -5.80
CA LEU A 61 6.59 2.10 -7.17
C LEU A 61 7.65 1.57 -8.14
N GLY A 62 8.90 2.03 -8.01
CA GLY A 62 10.02 1.49 -8.79
C GLY A 62 10.21 -0.01 -8.56
N ALA A 63 10.20 -0.46 -7.30
CA ALA A 63 10.27 -1.87 -6.94
C ALA A 63 9.06 -2.69 -7.45
N ALA A 64 7.91 -2.03 -7.65
CA ALA A 64 6.71 -2.65 -8.22
C ALA A 64 6.68 -2.65 -9.76
N GLY A 65 7.73 -2.15 -10.43
CA GLY A 65 7.86 -2.11 -11.88
C GLY A 65 7.30 -0.87 -12.55
N VAL A 66 6.99 0.18 -11.80
CA VAL A 66 6.55 1.49 -12.35
C VAL A 66 7.77 2.35 -12.65
N GLN A 67 7.86 2.84 -13.88
CA GLN A 67 8.86 3.80 -14.30
C GLN A 67 8.38 5.23 -13.96
N LEU A 68 9.13 5.93 -13.11
CA LEU A 68 8.82 7.32 -12.79
C LEU A 68 9.47 8.26 -13.80
N SER A 69 8.65 9.05 -14.49
CA SER A 69 9.08 9.96 -15.56
C SER A 69 8.10 11.11 -15.73
N ASN A 70 8.61 12.29 -16.09
CA ASN A 70 7.81 13.46 -16.46
C ASN A 70 7.49 13.47 -17.97
N ALA A 71 7.37 12.30 -18.58
CA ALA A 71 7.00 12.19 -19.99
C ALA A 71 5.60 12.79 -20.22
N PRO A 72 5.35 13.43 -21.38
CA PRO A 72 4.10 14.14 -21.65
C PRO A 72 2.86 13.24 -21.72
N ASN A 73 3.03 11.92 -21.76
CA ASN A 73 1.97 10.92 -21.78
C ASN A 73 1.97 10.02 -20.52
N ALA A 74 2.78 10.35 -19.51
CA ALA A 74 2.81 9.61 -18.26
C ALA A 74 1.50 9.82 -17.50
N TYR A 75 0.98 8.76 -16.88
CA TYR A 75 -0.11 8.90 -15.92
C TYR A 75 0.37 9.70 -14.71
N VAL A 76 -0.56 10.30 -13.98
CA VAL A 76 -0.23 11.07 -12.78
C VAL A 76 -0.81 10.38 -11.57
N LEU A 77 0.04 9.95 -10.64
CA LEU A 77 -0.40 9.62 -9.29
C LEU A 77 -0.59 10.95 -8.53
N ARG A 78 -1.84 11.38 -8.40
CA ARG A 78 -2.18 12.61 -7.67
C ARG A 78 -2.60 12.30 -6.25
N VAL A 79 -1.87 12.85 -5.29
CA VAL A 79 -2.32 12.95 -3.90
C VAL A 79 -3.20 14.18 -3.76
N LEU A 80 -4.46 13.94 -3.39
CA LEU A 80 -5.50 14.95 -3.22
C LEU A 80 -5.52 15.51 -1.79
N ASP A 81 -5.25 14.65 -0.80
CA ASP A 81 -5.25 15.01 0.61
C ASP A 81 -4.12 14.27 1.34
N TYR A 82 -3.41 14.98 2.21
CA TYR A 82 -2.37 14.46 3.10
C TYR A 82 -2.60 15.04 4.50
N THR A 83 -3.20 14.25 5.39
CA THR A 83 -3.66 14.71 6.70
C THR A 83 -3.01 13.89 7.82
N PRO A 84 -1.84 14.33 8.34
CA PRO A 84 -1.28 13.81 9.58
C PRO A 84 -2.08 14.33 10.79
N ARG A 85 -2.28 13.47 11.79
CA ARG A 85 -2.97 13.80 13.04
C ARG A 85 -2.22 13.19 14.22
N ARG A 86 -2.01 13.99 15.25
CA ARG A 86 -1.61 13.55 16.59
C ARG A 86 -2.81 13.73 17.52
N LEU A 87 -3.18 12.66 18.22
CA LEU A 87 -4.28 12.67 19.18
C LEU A 87 -3.76 12.13 20.51
N GLU A 88 -3.95 12.89 21.58
CA GLU A 88 -3.66 12.44 22.94
C GLU A 88 -4.91 11.78 23.53
N LEU A 89 -4.73 10.58 24.05
CA LEU A 89 -5.78 9.76 24.64
C LEU A 89 -5.53 9.69 26.14
N ASN A 90 -6.37 10.39 26.90
CA ASN A 90 -6.27 10.47 28.35
C ASN A 90 -7.04 9.30 28.99
N GLY A 91 -6.29 8.30 29.48
CA GLY A 91 -6.81 7.16 30.25
C GLY A 91 -6.11 7.01 31.60
N LYS A 92 -5.94 5.77 32.08
CA LYS A 92 -5.06 5.48 33.23
C LYS A 92 -3.59 5.77 32.91
N LEU A 93 -3.22 5.66 31.64
CA LEU A 93 -1.96 6.09 31.05
C LEU A 93 -2.26 7.12 29.95
N VAL A 94 -1.33 8.03 29.69
CA VAL A 94 -1.41 8.97 28.55
C VAL A 94 -0.83 8.26 27.33
N GLU A 95 -1.67 8.06 26.31
CA GLU A 95 -1.24 7.49 25.04
C GLU A 95 -1.32 8.55 23.95
N THR A 96 -0.34 8.57 23.06
CA THR A 96 -0.37 9.41 21.86
C THR A 96 -0.60 8.53 20.63
N LEU A 97 -1.66 8.82 19.89
CA LEU A 97 -2.00 8.20 18.63
C LEU A 97 -1.56 9.10 17.47
N LEU A 98 -0.69 8.57 16.62
CA LEU A 98 -0.28 9.16 15.35
C LEU A 98 -1.07 8.50 14.22
N ARG A 99 -1.75 9.29 13.40
CA ARG A 99 -2.52 8.83 12.24
C ARG A 99 -2.13 9.62 11.02
N LEU A 100 -1.97 8.94 9.90
CA LEU A 100 -1.83 9.58 8.59
C LEU A 100 -2.93 9.06 7.67
N ASN A 101 -3.75 9.99 7.16
CA ASN A 101 -4.70 9.74 6.08
C ASN A 101 -4.13 10.31 4.78
N VAL A 102 -4.10 9.51 3.72
CA VAL A 102 -3.73 9.97 2.38
C VAL A 102 -4.79 9.58 1.39
N THR A 103 -5.35 10.58 0.71
CA THR A 103 -6.32 10.39 -0.37
C THR A 103 -5.65 10.63 -1.71
N PHE A 104 -5.75 9.69 -2.63
CA PHE A 104 -5.09 9.76 -3.93
C PHE A 104 -6.00 9.24 -5.05
N ARG A 105 -5.63 9.53 -6.29
CA ARG A 105 -6.19 8.94 -7.51
C ARG A 105 -5.15 8.89 -8.62
N ILE A 106 -5.45 8.15 -9.68
CA ILE A 106 -4.68 8.19 -10.93
C ILE A 106 -5.43 9.08 -11.93
N GLU A 107 -4.67 9.95 -12.59
CA GLU A 107 -5.11 10.80 -13.70
C GLU A 107 -4.34 10.45 -14.98
N ASP A 108 -4.94 10.77 -16.13
CA ASP A 108 -4.19 10.83 -17.39
C ASP A 108 -3.26 12.05 -17.43
N ALA A 109 -2.47 12.16 -18.49
CA ALA A 109 -1.55 13.28 -18.68
C ALA A 109 -2.27 14.64 -18.90
N GLN A 110 -3.57 14.62 -19.19
CA GLN A 110 -4.41 15.81 -19.35
C GLN A 110 -5.09 16.22 -18.02
N GLY A 111 -4.92 15.44 -16.95
CA GLY A 111 -5.51 15.68 -15.64
C GLY A 111 -6.93 15.10 -15.47
N ASN A 112 -7.43 14.30 -16.41
CA ASN A 112 -8.71 13.63 -16.25
C ASN A 112 -8.58 12.42 -15.30
N PRO A 113 -9.54 12.22 -14.38
CA PRO A 113 -9.48 11.10 -13.45
C PRO A 113 -9.69 9.76 -14.19
N ILE A 114 -8.75 8.84 -14.00
CA ILE A 114 -8.84 7.45 -14.48
C ILE A 114 -9.40 6.54 -13.39
N THR A 115 -9.14 6.85 -12.12
CA THR A 115 -9.66 6.11 -10.97
C THR A 115 -10.46 7.02 -10.06
N GLU A 116 -11.40 6.45 -9.31
CA GLU A 116 -12.04 7.16 -8.20
C GLU A 116 -11.01 7.46 -7.09
N PRO A 117 -11.20 8.56 -6.32
CA PRO A 117 -10.39 8.84 -5.14
C PRO A 117 -10.43 7.70 -4.12
N ARG A 118 -9.27 7.38 -3.55
CA ARG A 118 -9.15 6.38 -2.49
C ARG A 118 -8.30 6.88 -1.34
N THR A 119 -8.76 6.61 -0.12
CA THR A 119 -8.04 6.92 1.11
C THR A 119 -7.36 5.68 1.67
N VAL A 120 -6.08 5.80 2.00
CA VAL A 120 -5.32 4.86 2.82
C VAL A 120 -4.99 5.50 4.16
N VAL A 121 -4.88 4.66 5.18
CA VAL A 121 -4.68 5.10 6.56
C VAL A 121 -3.62 4.22 7.22
N ALA A 122 -2.69 4.87 7.92
CA ALA A 122 -1.79 4.20 8.86
C ALA A 122 -1.93 4.85 10.25
N THR A 123 -1.71 4.06 11.29
CA THR A 123 -1.78 4.53 12.68
C THR A 123 -0.74 3.83 13.54
N ARG A 124 -0.12 4.56 14.46
CA ARG A 124 0.75 4.04 15.52
C ARG A 124 0.41 4.72 16.83
N THR A 125 0.61 4.02 17.94
CA THR A 125 0.39 4.55 19.28
C THR A 125 1.65 4.33 20.10
N TYR A 126 1.99 5.28 20.95
CA TYR A 126 3.05 5.16 21.95
C TYR A 126 2.58 5.78 23.28
N GLN A 127 3.22 5.39 24.38
CA GLN A 127 2.96 5.99 25.68
C GLN A 127 3.78 7.27 25.80
N TYR A 128 3.13 8.35 26.21
CA TYR A 128 3.79 9.65 26.38
C TYR A 128 4.04 9.89 27.87
N ASP A 129 5.29 10.17 28.23
CA ASP A 129 5.69 10.52 29.59
C ASP A 129 6.37 11.90 29.60
N ILE A 130 5.81 12.81 30.40
CA ILE A 130 6.33 14.17 30.56
C ILE A 130 7.75 14.19 31.16
N GLU A 131 8.18 13.12 31.81
CA GLU A 131 9.54 13.00 32.34
C GLU A 131 10.57 12.62 31.26
N THR A 132 10.13 12.15 30.08
CA THR A 132 10.99 11.64 29.00
C THR A 132 10.90 12.39 27.68
N VAL A 133 10.44 13.66 27.68
CA VAL A 133 10.18 14.49 26.48
C VAL A 133 11.18 14.32 25.32
N ASN A 134 12.49 14.34 25.58
CA ASN A 134 13.51 14.18 24.53
C ASN A 134 13.47 12.80 23.84
N THR A 135 13.17 11.74 24.59
CA THR A 135 13.02 10.37 24.07
C THR A 135 11.72 10.25 23.28
N ASP A 136 10.64 10.82 23.81
CA ASP A 136 9.32 10.81 23.19
C ASP A 136 9.32 11.56 21.84
N ASP A 137 10.09 12.66 21.73
CA ASP A 137 10.26 13.38 20.46
C ASP A 137 10.97 12.52 19.39
N GLN A 138 11.96 11.71 19.80
CA GLN A 138 12.64 10.78 18.90
C GLN A 138 11.73 9.62 18.48
N GLU A 139 10.98 9.05 19.43
CA GLU A 139 10.02 7.99 19.16
C GLU A 139 8.91 8.49 18.22
N GLN A 140 8.34 9.66 18.50
CA GLN A 140 7.33 10.27 17.64
C GLN A 140 7.86 10.49 16.22
N LYS A 141 9.08 11.02 16.09
CA LYS A 141 9.72 11.22 14.77
C LYS A 141 9.85 9.89 14.05
N TYR A 142 10.39 8.86 14.70
CA TYR A 142 10.53 7.52 14.11
C TYR A 142 9.16 6.94 13.68
N LEU A 143 8.15 7.02 14.55
CA LEU A 143 6.82 6.50 14.26
C LEU A 143 6.13 7.25 13.12
N ASN A 144 6.40 8.55 12.95
CA ASN A 144 5.95 9.31 11.78
C ASN A 144 6.55 8.75 10.47
N GLN A 145 7.83 8.40 10.47
CA GLN A 145 8.46 7.77 9.31
C GLN A 145 7.84 6.39 9.02
N VAL A 146 7.55 5.61 10.07
CA VAL A 146 6.90 4.30 9.96
C VAL A 146 5.50 4.40 9.34
N ILE A 147 4.66 5.37 9.77
CA ILE A 147 3.33 5.53 9.18
C ILE A 147 3.38 6.03 7.73
N ILE A 148 4.35 6.88 7.38
CA ILE A 148 4.56 7.32 5.98
C ILE A 148 4.98 6.14 5.12
N ASP A 149 5.91 5.31 5.59
CA ASP A 149 6.37 4.11 4.91
C ASP A 149 5.21 3.11 4.67
N ASP A 150 4.40 2.86 5.69
CA ASP A 150 3.22 1.97 5.60
C ASP A 150 2.22 2.47 4.55
N VAL A 151 1.88 3.76 4.57
CA VAL A 151 1.01 4.39 3.58
C VAL A 151 1.59 4.25 2.17
N ALA A 152 2.87 4.56 1.96
CA ALA A 152 3.52 4.47 0.66
C ALA A 152 3.47 3.03 0.10
N GLN A 153 3.76 2.04 0.95
CA GLN A 153 3.65 0.63 0.57
C GLN A 153 2.20 0.25 0.23
N GLN A 154 1.21 0.71 1.01
CA GLN A 154 -0.20 0.43 0.72
C GLN A 154 -0.62 0.99 -0.64
N ILE A 155 -0.24 2.24 -0.95
CA ILE A 155 -0.51 2.87 -2.26
C ILE A 155 0.14 2.06 -3.39
N ALA A 156 1.44 1.79 -3.28
CA ALA A 156 2.17 1.02 -4.29
C ALA A 156 1.58 -0.38 -4.50
N ARG A 157 1.15 -1.07 -3.43
CA ARG A 157 0.46 -2.37 -3.53
C ARG A 157 -0.87 -2.28 -4.25
N GLN A 158 -1.67 -1.25 -4.01
CA GLN A 158 -2.98 -1.10 -4.66
C GLN A 158 -2.84 -0.82 -6.15
N ILE A 159 -1.88 0.04 -6.52
CA ILE A 159 -1.53 0.34 -7.92
C ILE A 159 -1.03 -0.93 -8.60
N SER A 160 -0.06 -1.61 -7.98
CA SER A 160 0.57 -2.81 -8.53
C SER A 160 -0.29 -4.06 -8.51
N SER A 161 -1.53 -4.00 -8.02
CA SER A 161 -2.47 -5.12 -8.08
C SER A 161 -3.73 -4.80 -8.89
N ASN A 162 -3.76 -3.65 -9.57
CA ASN A 162 -4.94 -3.13 -10.28
C ASN A 162 -6.21 -3.03 -9.43
N ARG A 163 -6.10 -2.84 -8.11
CA ARG A 163 -7.27 -2.85 -7.21
C ARG A 163 -7.87 -1.45 -7.04
N LEU A 164 -7.71 -0.59 -8.03
CA LEU A 164 -8.26 0.76 -8.03
C LEU A 164 -9.55 0.77 -8.87
N PRO A 165 -10.69 1.19 -8.30
CA PRO A 165 -11.91 1.34 -9.07
C PRO A 165 -11.73 2.43 -10.13
N LEU A 166 -12.11 2.12 -11.37
CA LEU A 166 -12.08 3.09 -12.47
C LEU A 166 -13.07 4.22 -12.18
N ALA A 167 -12.71 5.43 -12.61
CA ALA A 167 -13.59 6.58 -12.53
C ALA A 167 -14.86 6.30 -13.35
N LYS A 168 -16.02 6.61 -12.79
CA LYS A 168 -17.28 6.49 -13.54
C LYS A 168 -17.23 7.49 -14.69
N GLN A 169 -17.29 7.00 -15.93
CA GLN A 169 -17.56 7.87 -17.08
C GLN A 169 -18.96 8.42 -16.90
N ASN A 170 -19.07 9.71 -16.56
CA ASN A 170 -20.34 10.41 -16.64
C ASN A 170 -20.69 10.49 -18.13
N THR A 171 -21.42 9.50 -18.64
CA THR A 171 -22.14 9.63 -19.90
C THR A 171 -23.10 10.79 -19.69
N SER A 172 -22.72 11.98 -20.18
CA SER A 172 -23.64 13.11 -20.27
C SER A 172 -24.85 12.60 -21.02
N ALA A 173 -26.00 12.57 -20.33
CA ALA A 173 -27.29 12.33 -20.94
C ALA A 173 -27.42 13.28 -22.12
N GLN A 174 -27.37 12.72 -23.33
CA GLN A 174 -27.66 13.43 -24.56
C GLN A 174 -29.11 13.92 -24.44
N PRO A 175 -29.40 15.23 -24.50
CA PRO A 175 -30.77 15.67 -24.63
C PRO A 175 -31.27 15.18 -25.98
N ALA A 176 -32.31 14.35 -25.95
CA ALA A 176 -33.08 14.06 -27.14
C ALA A 176 -33.64 15.39 -27.67
N GLN A 177 -33.19 15.78 -28.85
CA GLN A 177 -33.87 16.73 -29.71
C GLN A 177 -34.32 15.99 -30.95
#